data_AF-A0A939BTJ8-F1
#
_entry.id   AF-A0A939BTJ8-F1
#
_cell.length_a   1.000
_cell.length_b   1.000
_cell.length_c   1.000
_cell.angle_alpha   90.00
_cell.angle_beta   90.00
_cell.angle_gamma   90.00
#
_symmetry.space_group_name_H-M   'P 1'
#
loop_
_entity.id
_entity.type
_entity.pdbx_description
1 polymer ?
#
loop_
_entity_poly.entity_id
_entity_poly.type
_entity_poly.pdbx_seq_one_letter_code
_entity_poly.pdbx_strand_id
1 'polypeptide(L)'
;MLYRYFSIDFDPYVFIFMILPLLAFLLGAVGYFAAKRLWIGPLLAFFLPLLAIASDQTTLVANLDAWLIYGLTDMAFALLSGCSLMLIQKRWKRE
;
A
#
# COMPACT_ATOMS: atom_id res chain seq x y z
N MET A 1 2.02 -15.90 9.04
CA MET A 1 2.51 -14.86 8.10
C MET A 1 2.41 -15.39 6.68
N LEU A 2 2.05 -14.55 5.70
CA LEU A 2 1.82 -14.96 4.31
C LEU A 2 3.03 -15.70 3.69
N TYR A 3 4.26 -15.40 4.11
CA TYR A 3 5.46 -16.15 3.67
C TYR A 3 5.46 -17.63 4.07
N ARG A 4 4.68 -18.06 5.08
CA ARG A 4 4.55 -19.49 5.42
C ARG A 4 3.69 -20.26 4.41
N TYR A 5 2.79 -19.56 3.71
CA TYR A 5 1.89 -20.17 2.73
C TYR A 5 2.50 -20.29 1.34
N PHE A 6 3.48 -19.43 1.03
CA PHE A 6 4.31 -19.58 -0.16
C PHE A 6 5.57 -20.34 0.27
N SER A 7 5.66 -21.63 -0.04
CA SER A 7 6.78 -22.54 0.27
C SER A 7 8.10 -22.18 -0.45
N ILE A 8 8.33 -20.90 -0.68
CA ILE A 8 9.47 -20.29 -1.34
C ILE A 8 10.18 -19.52 -0.23
N ASP A 9 11.50 -19.62 -0.13
CA ASP A 9 12.35 -18.82 0.78
C ASP A 9 12.22 -17.33 0.43
N PHE A 10 11.07 -16.75 0.74
CA PHE A 10 10.71 -15.41 0.33
C PHE A 10 11.29 -14.45 1.36
N ASP A 11 12.30 -13.71 0.94
CA ASP A 11 12.95 -12.71 1.77
C ASP A 11 11.90 -11.71 2.29
N PRO A 12 11.70 -11.60 3.61
CA PRO A 12 10.78 -10.64 4.21
C PRO A 12 11.01 -9.20 3.74
N TYR A 13 12.26 -8.84 3.42
CA TYR A 13 12.62 -7.52 2.92
C TYR A 13 12.05 -7.27 1.52
N VAL A 14 12.00 -8.28 0.65
CA VAL A 14 11.37 -8.15 -0.68
C VAL A 14 9.87 -7.88 -0.54
N PHE A 15 9.22 -8.55 0.42
CA PHE A 15 7.81 -8.32 0.68
C PHE A 15 7.56 -6.87 1.15
N ILE A 16 8.32 -6.39 2.13
CA ILE A 16 8.12 -5.07 2.74
C ILE A 16 8.55 -3.94 1.79
N PHE A 17 9.67 -4.06 1.09
CA PHE A 17 10.23 -2.95 0.29
C PHE A 17 9.83 -2.97 -1.17
N MET A 18 9.31 -4.08 -1.69
CA MET A 18 8.95 -4.18 -3.11
C MET A 18 7.47 -4.50 -3.31
N ILE A 19 6.95 -5.52 -2.63
CA ILE A 19 5.56 -5.95 -2.83
C ILE A 19 4.58 -4.96 -2.22
N LEU A 20 4.76 -4.56 -0.95
CA LEU A 20 3.84 -3.63 -0.30
C LEU A 20 3.73 -2.27 -1.02
N PRO A 21 4.85 -1.60 -1.41
CA PRO A 21 4.77 -0.33 -2.15
C PRO A 21 4.12 -0.48 -3.52
N LEU A 22 4.36 -1.60 -4.22
CA LEU A 22 3.72 -1.88 -5.50
C LEU A 22 2.21 -2.07 -5.34
N LEU A 23 1.79 -2.83 -4.32
CA LEU A 23 0.37 -2.99 -3.98
C LEU A 23 -0.27 -1.65 -3.61
N ALA A 24 0.43 -0.82 -2.83
CA ALA A 24 -0.03 0.51 -2.48
C ALA A 24 -0.25 1.40 -3.71
N PHE A 25 0.70 1.37 -4.66
CA PHE A 25 0.58 2.08 -5.93
C PHE A 25 -0.65 1.59 -6.73
N LEU A 26 -0.87 0.28 -6.81
CA LEU A 26 -2.05 -0.28 -7.47
C LEU A 26 -3.36 0.11 -6.77
N LEU A 27 -3.39 0.11 -5.44
CA LEU A 27 -4.55 0.53 -4.66
C LEU A 27 -4.91 2.00 -4.91
N GLY A 28 -3.91 2.88 -4.99
CA GLY A 28 -4.15 4.28 -5.35
C GLY A 28 -4.71 4.44 -6.76
N ALA A 29 -4.19 3.68 -7.73
CA ALA A 29 -4.69 3.67 -9.10
C ALA A 29 -6.13 3.15 -9.19
N VAL A 30 -6.39 1.96 -8.65
CA VAL A 30 -7.71 1.33 -8.65
C VAL A 30 -8.72 2.15 -7.85
N GLY A 31 -8.32 2.69 -6.69
CA GLY A 31 -9.16 3.55 -5.87
C GLY A 31 -9.64 4.79 -6.63
N TYR A 32 -8.75 5.41 -7.42
CA TYR A 32 -9.13 6.52 -8.29
C TYR A 32 -10.04 6.07 -9.44
N PHE A 33 -9.75 4.94 -10.11
CA PHE A 33 -10.56 4.47 -11.24
C PHE A 33 -11.96 4.03 -10.83
N ALA A 34 -12.07 3.18 -9.81
CA ALA A 34 -13.30 2.54 -9.38
C ALA A 34 -14.21 3.47 -8.57
N ALA A 35 -13.64 4.18 -7.59
CA ALA A 35 -14.44 5.00 -6.67
C ALA A 35 -14.44 6.49 -7.01
N LYS A 36 -13.59 6.94 -7.96
CA LYS A 36 -13.37 8.36 -8.28
C LYS A 36 -13.01 9.21 -7.05
N ARG A 37 -12.48 8.57 -6.01
CA ARG A 37 -12.07 9.20 -4.74
C ARG A 37 -10.59 8.94 -4.51
N LEU A 38 -9.82 10.02 -4.42
CA LEU A 38 -8.37 9.96 -4.22
C LEU A 38 -7.94 9.35 -2.88
N TRP A 39 -8.83 9.36 -1.88
CA TRP A 39 -8.48 8.98 -0.51
C TRP A 39 -8.70 7.50 -0.18
N ILE A 40 -9.52 6.78 -0.95
CA ILE A 40 -9.84 5.38 -0.62
C ILE A 40 -8.62 4.48 -0.76
N GLY A 41 -7.90 4.56 -1.89
CA GLY A 41 -6.67 3.78 -2.10
C GLY A 41 -5.61 4.02 -1.02
N PRO A 42 -5.26 5.29 -0.72
CA PRO A 42 -4.31 5.62 0.35
C PRO A 42 -4.71 5.13 1.74
N LEU A 43 -5.98 5.26 2.12
CA LEU A 43 -6.45 4.75 3.40
C LEU A 43 -6.29 3.23 3.50
N LEU A 44 -6.56 2.49 2.42
CA LEU A 44 -6.34 1.04 2.38
C LEU A 44 -4.84 0.69 2.39
N ALA A 45 -4.03 1.44 1.66
CA ALA A 45 -2.59 1.25 1.60
C ALA A 45 -1.92 1.45 2.97
N PHE A 46 -2.41 2.39 3.79
CA PHE A 46 -1.91 2.61 5.15
C PHE A 46 -1.98 1.35 6.05
N PHE A 47 -2.94 0.46 5.79
CA PHE A 47 -3.11 -0.77 6.55
C PHE A 47 -2.37 -1.98 5.97
N LEU A 48 -1.72 -1.85 4.80
CA LEU A 48 -0.99 -2.95 4.16
C LEU A 48 0.09 -3.58 5.06
N PRO A 49 0.93 -2.82 5.80
CA PRO A 49 1.96 -3.42 6.64
C PRO A 49 1.40 -4.27 7.78
N LEU A 50 0.12 -4.11 8.15
CA LEU A 50 -0.52 -4.99 9.13
C LEU A 50 -0.58 -6.45 8.66
N LEU A 51 -0.58 -6.69 7.34
CA LEU A 51 -0.50 -8.05 6.78
C LEU A 51 0.82 -8.75 7.16
N ALA A 52 1.88 -7.97 7.42
CA ALA A 52 3.18 -8.49 7.83
C ALA A 52 3.28 -8.69 9.35
N ILE A 53 2.71 -7.78 10.15
CA ILE A 53 2.96 -7.73 11.61
C ILE A 53 1.79 -8.17 12.50
N ALA A 54 0.55 -8.22 12.00
CA ALA A 54 -0.64 -8.51 12.81
C ALA A 54 -0.88 -10.02 13.03
N SER A 55 0.17 -10.85 13.01
CA SER A 55 0.07 -12.29 13.22
C SER A 55 -0.20 -12.67 14.67
N ASP A 56 0.27 -11.87 15.61
CA ASP A 56 0.13 -12.06 17.05
C ASP A 56 0.26 -10.71 17.77
N GLN A 57 -0.36 -10.60 18.95
CA GLN A 57 -0.44 -9.33 19.68
C GLN A 57 0.94 -8.82 20.11
N THR A 58 1.87 -9.71 20.45
CA THR A 58 3.24 -9.37 20.82
C THR A 58 4.02 -8.75 19.66
N THR A 59 4.00 -9.36 18.48
CA THR A 59 4.61 -8.81 17.26
C THR A 59 3.96 -7.51 16.84
N LEU A 60 2.62 -7.40 16.95
CA LEU A 60 1.91 -6.18 16.60
C LEU A 60 2.35 -5.00 17.48
N VAL A 61 2.34 -5.16 18.81
CA VAL A 61 2.69 -4.08 19.76
C VAL A 61 4.16 -3.70 19.63
N ALA A 62 5.05 -4.68 19.41
CA ALA A 62 6.48 -4.44 19.26
C ALA A 62 6.86 -3.71 17.96
N ASN A 63 5.98 -3.69 16.96
CA ASN A 63 6.25 -3.12 15.63
C ASN A 63 5.24 -2.02 15.23
N LEU A 64 4.59 -1.37 16.20
CA LEU A 64 3.62 -0.29 15.92
C LEU A 64 4.27 0.93 15.25
N ASP A 65 5.52 1.23 15.63
CA ASP A 65 6.33 2.27 15.03
C ASP A 65 6.66 1.96 13.56
N ALA A 66 7.06 0.72 13.28
CA ALA A 66 7.29 0.22 11.93
C ALA A 66 6.01 0.31 11.10
N TRP A 67 4.86 -0.13 11.64
CA TRP A 67 3.58 0.03 10.94
C TRP A 67 3.27 1.47 10.60
N LEU A 68 3.47 2.41 11.53
CA LEU A 68 3.20 3.81 11.26
C LEU A 68 4.09 4.35 10.13
N ILE A 69 5.40 4.05 10.16
CA ILE A 69 6.35 4.52 9.15
C ILE A 69 6.05 3.90 7.78
N TYR A 70 5.95 2.57 7.70
CA TYR A 70 5.70 1.87 6.44
C TYR A 70 4.27 2.15 5.92
N GLY A 71 3.29 2.29 6.80
CA GLY A 71 1.92 2.62 6.44
C GLY A 71 1.81 4.01 5.84
N LEU A 72 2.48 5.01 6.42
CA LEU A 72 2.56 6.35 5.84
C LEU A 72 3.30 6.35 4.50
N THR A 73 4.34 5.52 4.37
CA THR A 73 5.09 5.35 3.12
C THR A 73 4.20 4.78 2.01
N ASP A 74 3.48 3.68 2.29
CA ASP A 74 2.53 3.07 1.36
C ASP A 74 1.39 4.03 1.01
N MET A 75 0.86 4.76 2.00
CA MET A 75 -0.14 5.80 1.78
C MET A 75 0.34 6.88 0.80
N ALA A 76 1.62 7.29 0.90
CA ALA A 76 2.21 8.25 -0.02
C ALA A 76 2.31 7.69 -1.45
N PHE A 77 2.74 6.43 -1.63
CA PHE A 77 2.76 5.77 -2.94
C PHE A 77 1.36 5.68 -3.59
N ALA A 78 0.35 5.33 -2.79
CA ALA A 78 -1.04 5.31 -3.24
C ALA A 78 -1.54 6.71 -3.64
N LEU A 79 -1.19 7.76 -2.88
CA LEU A 79 -1.55 9.13 -3.24
C LEU A 79 -0.87 9.56 -4.54
N LEU A 80 0.41 9.26 -4.70
CA LEU A 80 1.18 9.60 -5.90
C LEU A 80 0.55 8.98 -7.16
N SER A 81 0.18 7.70 -7.12
CA SER A 81 -0.47 7.03 -8.25
C SER A 81 -1.85 7.61 -8.56
N GLY A 82 -2.71 7.81 -7.56
CA GLY A 82 -4.05 8.39 -7.73
C GLY A 82 -4.00 9.82 -8.27
N CYS A 83 -3.10 10.66 -7.74
CA CYS A 83 -2.88 12.02 -8.20
C CYS A 83 -2.37 12.06 -9.65
N SER A 84 -1.40 11.19 -9.99
CA SER A 84 -0.87 11.09 -11.36
C SER A 84 -1.99 10.79 -12.36
N LEU A 85 -2.86 9.82 -12.05
CA LEU A 85 -3.99 9.48 -12.91
C LEU A 85 -5.03 10.59 -13.00
N MET A 86 -5.31 11.29 -11.90
CA MET A 86 -6.21 12.45 -11.94
C MET A 86 -5.66 13.54 -12.87
N LEU A 87 -4.36 13.84 -12.79
CA LEU A 87 -3.72 14.84 -13.64
C LEU A 87 -3.77 14.43 -15.12
N ILE A 88 -3.47 13.17 -15.42
CA ILE A 88 -3.57 12.61 -16.78
C ILE A 88 -5.01 12.73 -17.31
N GLN A 89 -6.02 12.33 -16.53
CA GLN A 89 -7.42 12.42 -16.93
C GLN A 89 -7.88 13.86 -17.14
N LYS A 90 -7.42 14.81 -16.30
CA LYS A 90 -7.71 16.24 -16.45
C LYS A 90 -7.05 16.87 -17.68
N ARG A 91 -5.91 16.34 -18.14
CA ARG A 91 -5.24 16.79 -19.36
C ARG A 91 -5.99 16.34 -20.60
N TRP A 92 -6.36 15.06 -20.67
CA TRP A 92 -7.11 14.48 -21.78
C TRP A 92 -8.49 15.10 -22.01
N LYS A 93 -9.15 15.62 -20.96
CA LYS A 93 -10.45 16.31 -21.12
C LYS A 93 -10.35 17.76 -21.62
N ARG A 94 -9.15 18.32 -21.69
CA ARG A 94 -8.90 19.72 -22.12
C ARG A 94 -8.40 19.81 -23.56
N GLU A 95 -7.96 18.70 -24.14
CA GLU A 95 -7.61 18.52 -25.56
C GLU A 95 -8.85 18.02 -26.31
#